data_AF-A0A833FWU9-F1
#
_entry.id   AF-A0A833FWU9-F1
#
_cell.length_a   1.000
_cell.length_b   1.000
_cell.length_c   1.000
_cell.angle_alpha   90.00
_cell.angle_beta   90.00
_cell.angle_gamma   90.00
#
_symmetry.space_group_name_H-M   'P 1'
#
loop_
_entity.id
_entity.type
_entity.pdbx_description
1 polymer ?
#
loop_
_entity_poly.entity_id
_entity_poly.type
_entity_poly.pdbx_seq_one_letter_code
_entity_poly.pdbx_strand_id
1 'polypeptide(L)'
;MAFLKSVATISSLTIISRVFGFIRDALIAAFVGAGPIADAFFVAFKVPNFFRRLFAEGALNAAFVPLFSRTHVSEGASSARLVAEQVFSVLMCTLLL
;
A
#
# COMPACT_ATOMS: atom_id res chain seq x y z
N MET A 1 15.55 -6.36 22.34
CA MET A 1 15.57 -4.95 21.89
C MET A 1 15.18 -4.77 20.41
N ALA A 2 15.64 -5.62 19.47
CA ALA A 2 15.32 -5.47 18.04
C ALA A 2 13.82 -5.50 17.71
N PHE A 3 13.03 -6.38 18.36
CA PHE A 3 11.58 -6.47 18.13
C PHE A 3 10.83 -5.18 18.52
N LEU A 4 11.15 -4.60 19.69
CA LEU A 4 10.55 -3.35 20.14
C LEU A 4 10.81 -2.20 19.15
N LYS A 5 12.02 -2.14 18.59
CA LYS A 5 12.39 -1.15 17.57
C LYS A 5 11.58 -1.34 16.29
N SER A 6 11.45 -2.56 15.78
CA SER A 6 10.65 -2.84 14.57
C SER A 6 9.17 -2.53 14.77
N VAL A 7 8.59 -2.90 15.91
CA VAL A 7 7.20 -2.58 16.26
C VAL A 7 7.00 -1.07 16.35
N ALA A 8 7.91 -0.35 17.01
CA ALA A 8 7.84 1.09 17.13
C ALA A 8 7.91 1.79 15.76
N THR A 9 8.80 1.34 14.86
CA THR A 9 8.92 1.87 13.50
C THR A 9 7.65 1.63 12.67
N ILE A 10 7.11 0.41 12.68
CA ILE A 10 5.89 0.11 11.89
C ILE A 10 4.69 0.90 12.44
N SER A 11 4.58 1.00 13.77
CA SER A 11 3.48 1.70 14.42
C SER A 11 3.53 3.20 14.16
N SER A 12 4.72 3.82 14.23
CA SER A 12 4.89 5.25 13.93
C SER A 12 4.56 5.55 12.48
N LEU A 13 5.07 4.74 11.53
CA LEU A 13 4.73 4.87 10.12
C LEU A 13 3.22 4.72 9.88
N THR A 14 2.57 3.77 10.56
CA THR A 14 1.12 3.57 10.45
C THR A 14 0.33 4.78 10.95
N ILE A 15 0.73 5.37 12.08
CA ILE A 15 0.09 6.57 12.64
C ILE A 15 0.25 7.74 11.68
N ILE A 16 1.45 7.95 11.13
CA ILE A 16 1.72 9.00 10.15
C ILE A 16 0.79 8.85 8.94
N SER A 17 0.69 7.64 8.37
CA SER A 17 -0.21 7.39 7.24
C SER A 17 -1.68 7.66 7.59
N ARG A 18 -2.13 7.34 8.81
CA ARG A 18 -3.49 7.63 9.27
C ARG A 18 -3.76 9.12 9.42
N VAL A 19 -2.79 9.88 9.94
CA VAL A 19 -2.90 11.33 10.05
C VAL A 19 -2.99 11.97 8.66
N PHE A 20 -2.16 11.56 7.70
CA PHE A 20 -2.28 12.04 6.32
C PHE A 20 -3.63 11.68 5.67
N GLY A 21 -4.13 10.46 5.91
CA GLY A 21 -5.46 10.06 5.46
C GLY A 21 -6.58 10.92 6.05
N PHE A 22 -6.50 11.22 7.35
CA PHE A 22 -7.45 12.11 8.02
C PHE A 22 -7.40 13.54 7.46
N ILE A 23 -6.19 14.09 7.24
CA ILE A 23 -6.02 15.40 6.61
C ILE A 23 -6.67 15.41 5.23
N ARG A 24 -6.43 14.39 4.40
CA ARG A 24 -7.07 14.27 3.08
C ARG A 24 -8.60 14.32 3.21
N ASP A 25 -9.17 13.53 4.11
CA ASP A 25 -10.62 13.45 4.28
C ASP A 25 -11.20 14.79 4.79
N ALA A 26 -10.49 15.49 5.68
CA ALA A 26 -10.85 16.82 6.14
C ALA A 26 -10.80 17.87 5.00
N LEU A 27 -9.80 17.80 4.13
CA LEU A 27 -9.71 18.68 2.95
C LEU A 27 -10.84 18.39 1.95
N ILE A 28 -11.16 17.11 1.69
CA ILE A 28 -12.30 16.74 0.85
C ILE A 28 -13.59 17.31 1.45
N ALA A 29 -13.81 17.16 2.75
CA ALA A 29 -14.98 17.73 3.42
C ALA A 29 -15.01 19.26 3.34
N ALA A 30 -13.86 19.93 3.48
CA ALA A 30 -13.76 21.40 3.43
C ALA A 30 -14.01 21.98 2.03
N PHE A 31 -13.50 21.33 0.98
CA PHE A 31 -13.58 21.84 -0.40
C PHE A 31 -14.78 21.31 -1.19
N VAL A 32 -15.15 20.04 -0.99
CA VAL A 32 -16.23 19.36 -1.74
C VAL A 32 -17.53 19.37 -0.95
N GLY A 33 -17.47 19.41 0.39
CA GLY A 33 -18.65 19.37 1.26
C GLY A 33 -19.32 18.00 1.33
N ALA A 34 -20.51 17.97 1.93
CA ALA A 34 -21.38 16.79 1.95
C ALA A 34 -22.49 16.98 0.91
N GLY A 35 -22.43 16.27 -0.20
CA GLY A 35 -23.41 16.35 -1.27
C GLY A 35 -23.15 15.35 -2.40
N PRO A 36 -23.98 15.36 -3.46
CA PRO A 36 -23.95 14.33 -4.51
C PRO A 36 -22.59 14.18 -5.21
N ILE A 37 -21.81 15.25 -5.30
CA ILE A 37 -20.45 15.23 -5.88
C ILE A 37 -19.49 14.43 -4.99
N ALA A 38 -19.54 14.61 -3.68
CA ALA A 38 -18.74 13.85 -2.73
C ALA A 38 -19.11 12.36 -2.78
N ASP A 39 -20.40 12.05 -2.84
CA ASP A 39 -20.89 10.67 -2.95
C ASP A 39 -20.39 10.00 -4.24
N ALA A 40 -20.50 10.70 -5.38
CA ALA A 40 -19.99 10.21 -6.66
C ALA A 40 -18.47 9.99 -6.62
N PHE A 41 -17.71 10.91 -6.03
CA PHE A 41 -16.27 10.78 -5.85
C PHE A 41 -15.92 9.54 -5.00
N PHE A 42 -16.56 9.35 -3.85
CA PHE A 42 -16.29 8.19 -3.00
C PHE A 42 -16.70 6.87 -3.64
N VAL A 43 -17.80 6.85 -4.39
CA VAL A 43 -18.22 5.66 -5.16
C VAL A 43 -17.20 5.34 -6.25
N ALA A 44 -16.79 6.34 -7.05
CA ALA A 44 -15.77 6.16 -8.08
C ALA A 44 -14.45 5.67 -7.48
N PHE A 45 -14.03 6.22 -6.33
CA PHE A 45 -12.80 5.85 -5.65
C PHE A 45 -12.80 4.43 -5.05
N LYS A 46 -13.99 3.83 -4.80
CA LYS A 46 -14.09 2.44 -4.31
C LYS A 46 -13.60 1.43 -5.33
N VAL A 47 -13.83 1.66 -6.62
CA VAL A 47 -13.47 0.72 -7.70
C VAL A 47 -11.96 0.44 -7.70
N PRO A 48 -11.07 1.43 -7.88
CA PRO A 48 -9.62 1.17 -7.86
C PRO A 48 -9.14 0.64 -6.49
N ASN A 49 -9.73 1.10 -5.38
CA ASN A 49 -9.39 0.58 -4.06
C ASN A 49 -9.74 -0.90 -3.89
N PHE A 50 -10.83 -1.36 -4.50
CA PHE A 50 -11.20 -2.77 -4.49
C PHE A 50 -10.13 -3.62 -5.19
N PHE A 51 -9.69 -3.21 -6.39
CA PHE A 51 -8.59 -3.85 -7.10
C PHE A 51 -7.29 -3.86 -6.28
N ARG A 52 -6.92 -2.72 -5.70
CA ARG A 52 -5.74 -2.61 -4.82
C ARG A 52 -5.81 -3.61 -3.65
N ARG A 53 -6.97 -3.75 -3.00
CA ARG A 53 -7.15 -4.70 -1.89
C ARG A 53 -7.07 -6.15 -2.37
N LEU A 54 -7.69 -6.48 -3.49
CA LEU A 54 -7.74 -7.84 -4.02
C LEU A 54 -6.36 -8.32 -4.49
N PHE A 55 -5.68 -7.50 -5.29
CA PHE A 55 -4.44 -7.90 -5.95
C PHE A 55 -3.20 -7.58 -5.13
N ALA A 56 -3.09 -6.38 -4.53
CA ALA A 56 -1.86 -5.96 -3.85
C ALA A 56 -1.79 -6.39 -2.37
N GLU A 57 -2.87 -6.21 -1.60
CA GLU A 57 -2.86 -6.55 -0.16
C GLU A 57 -3.00 -8.06 0.09
N GLY A 58 -3.76 -8.78 -0.74
CA GLY A 58 -4.04 -10.21 -0.59
C GLY A 58 -3.14 -11.11 -1.44
N ALA A 59 -3.50 -11.26 -2.72
CA ALA A 59 -2.91 -12.26 -3.60
C ALA A 59 -1.41 -12.07 -3.81
N LEU A 60 -0.97 -10.83 -4.06
CA LEU A 60 0.43 -10.53 -4.30
C LEU A 60 1.27 -10.76 -3.05
N ASN A 61 0.81 -10.33 -1.86
CA ASN A 61 1.56 -10.52 -0.62
C ASN A 61 1.80 -12.02 -0.32
N ALA A 62 0.76 -12.84 -0.51
CA ALA A 62 0.82 -14.28 -0.30
C ALA A 62 1.83 -15.00 -1.23
N ALA A 63 2.01 -14.52 -2.46
CA ALA A 63 2.98 -15.06 -3.40
C ALA A 63 4.38 -14.42 -3.28
N PHE A 64 4.43 -13.11 -3.04
CA PHE A 64 5.65 -12.32 -3.00
C PHE A 64 6.54 -12.65 -1.82
N VAL A 65 5.98 -12.75 -0.61
CA VAL A 65 6.81 -12.98 0.59
C VAL A 65 7.56 -14.31 0.52
N PRO A 66 6.92 -15.46 0.20
CA PRO A 66 7.65 -16.72 0.02
C PRO A 66 8.68 -16.67 -1.10
N LEU A 67 8.36 -16.04 -2.23
CA LEU A 67 9.27 -15.91 -3.37
C LEU A 67 10.50 -15.08 -2.99
N PHE A 68 10.31 -13.90 -2.40
CA PHE A 68 11.38 -13.02 -1.96
C PHE A 68 12.26 -13.70 -0.90
N SER A 69 11.67 -14.33 0.10
CA SER A 69 12.41 -15.06 1.14
C SER A 69 13.23 -16.20 0.55
N ARG A 70 12.67 -16.96 -0.40
CA ARG A 70 13.39 -18.04 -1.07
C ARG A 70 14.57 -17.50 -1.87
N THR A 71 14.35 -16.52 -2.75
CA THR A 71 15.41 -15.90 -3.57
C THR A 71 16.49 -15.28 -2.70
N HIS A 72 16.13 -14.65 -1.58
CA HIS A 72 17.09 -14.06 -0.66
C HIS A 72 18.02 -15.11 -0.02
N VAL A 73 17.49 -16.30 0.27
CA VAL A 73 18.28 -17.40 0.86
C VAL A 73 19.09 -18.14 -0.21
N SER A 74 18.54 -18.40 -1.39
CA SER A 74 19.19 -19.21 -2.42
C SER A 74 20.17 -18.45 -3.31
N GLU A 75 19.85 -17.20 -3.63
CA GLU A 75 20.56 -16.40 -4.66
C GLU A 75 21.16 -15.11 -4.09
N GLY A 76 20.92 -14.83 -2.81
CA GLY A 76 21.45 -13.67 -2.10
C GLY A 76 20.63 -12.40 -2.26
N ALA A 77 21.07 -11.36 -1.55
CA ALA A 77 20.31 -10.11 -1.40
C ALA A 77 20.14 -9.32 -2.70
N SER A 78 21.10 -9.39 -3.64
CA SER A 78 21.03 -8.69 -4.93
C SER A 78 19.90 -9.21 -5.80
N SER A 79 19.79 -10.54 -5.94
CA SER A 79 18.72 -11.17 -6.73
C SER A 79 17.35 -10.95 -6.11
N ALA A 80 17.24 -11.05 -4.78
CA ALA A 80 16.00 -10.75 -4.07
C ALA A 80 15.54 -9.29 -4.28
N ARG A 81 16.49 -8.35 -4.31
CA ARG A 81 16.20 -6.94 -4.59
C ARG A 81 15.67 -6.72 -6.00
N LEU A 82 16.21 -7.42 -7.02
CA LEU A 82 15.68 -7.36 -8.38
C LEU A 82 14.23 -7.86 -8.45
N VAL A 83 13.91 -8.96 -7.75
CA VAL A 83 12.52 -9.45 -7.67
C VAL A 83 11.60 -8.41 -7.01
N ALA A 84 12.06 -7.78 -5.92
CA ALA A 84 11.29 -6.71 -5.27
C ALA A 84 11.07 -5.50 -6.18
N GLU A 85 12.09 -5.07 -6.92
CA GLU A 85 12.01 -3.93 -7.84
C GLU A 85 11.07 -4.21 -9.02
N GLN A 86 11.11 -5.41 -9.59
CA GLN A 86 10.20 -5.82 -10.66
C GLN A 86 8.74 -5.83 -10.18
N VAL A 87 8.48 -6.44 -9.02
CA VAL A 87 7.13 -6.50 -8.44
C VAL A 87 6.62 -5.09 -8.09
N PHE A 88 7.49 -4.25 -7.53
CA PHE A 88 7.15 -2.87 -7.18
C PHE A 88 6.85 -2.02 -8.43
N SER A 89 7.60 -2.20 -9.51
CA SER A 89 7.38 -1.49 -10.78
C SER A 89 6.01 -1.84 -11.38
N VAL A 90 5.65 -3.13 -11.42
CA VAL A 90 4.32 -3.57 -11.91
C VAL A 90 3.20 -3.04 -11.03
N LEU A 91 3.36 -3.08 -9.70
CA LEU A 91 2.42 -2.49 -8.76
C LEU A 91 2.21 -1.00 -9.00
N MET A 92 3.29 -0.23 -9.15
CA MET A 92 3.21 1.21 -9.38
C MET A 92 2.53 1.54 -10.70
N CYS A 93 2.86 0.84 -11.79
CA CYS A 93 2.19 1.03 -13.06
C CYS A 93 0.69 0.72 -12.96
N THR A 94 0.31 -0.35 -12.27
CA THR A 94 -1.10 -0.80 -12.18
C THR A 94 -1.94 0.07 -11.24
N LEU A 95 -1.32 0.73 -10.25
CA LEU A 95 -2.03 1.59 -9.29
C LEU A 95 -2.13 3.06 -9.72
N LEU A 96 -1.23 3.50 -10.61
CA LEU A 96 -1.21 4.88 -11.12
C LEU A 96 -1.93 5.04 -12.47
N LEU A 97 -2.09 3.95 -13.23
CA LEU A 97 -2.92 3.87 -14.46
C LEU A 97 -4.37 3.53 -14.10
#